data_AF-A0A0M4CZ15-F1
#
_entry.id   AF-A0A0M4CZ15-F1
#
_cell.length_a   1.000
_cell.length_b   1.000
_cell.length_c   1.000
_cell.angle_alpha   90.00
_cell.angle_beta   90.00
_cell.angle_gamma   90.00
#
_symmetry.space_group_name_H-M   'P 1'
#
loop_
_entity.id
_entity.type
_entity.pdbx_description
1 polymer ?
#
loop_
_entity_poly.entity_id
_entity_poly.type
_entity_poly.pdbx_seq_one_letter_code
_entity_poly.pdbx_strand_id
1 'polypeptide(L)'
;MGMFNNWDVSGGVSDFWGYIREPRPHRWTSWGVAIAFAIVVFWGFSKYLIPYEKPQPQIIYFENWTANRSEAEVHADWVARAKETTRENAKRRAEFQKLADMMGVEYDSTEADKVTRETLGEEADALARNSKAAPPKRSTLAERAARRPQPAPSAQK
;
A
#
# COMPACT_ATOMS: atom_id res chain seq x y z
N MET A 1 -30.10 -35.47 -29.13
CA MET A 1 -30.46 -34.19 -28.49
C MET A 1 -31.92 -34.26 -28.09
N GLY A 2 -32.23 -34.13 -26.79
CA GLY A 2 -33.61 -34.18 -26.30
C GLY A 2 -33.70 -34.75 -24.88
N MET A 3 -33.03 -34.15 -23.90
CA MET A 3 -33.09 -34.58 -22.49
C MET A 3 -33.90 -33.60 -21.60
N PHE A 4 -34.43 -32.52 -22.17
CA PHE A 4 -35.06 -31.42 -21.41
C PHE A 4 -36.53 -31.14 -21.79
N ASN A 5 -37.19 -32.01 -22.56
CA ASN A 5 -38.53 -31.71 -23.11
C ASN A 5 -39.72 -32.20 -22.26
N ASN A 6 -39.47 -32.83 -21.11
CA ASN A 6 -40.50 -33.41 -20.23
C ASN A 6 -40.42 -32.83 -18.81
N TRP A 7 -40.46 -31.50 -18.66
CA TRP A 7 -40.55 -30.88 -17.33
C TRP A 7 -41.99 -30.88 -16.85
N ASP A 8 -42.30 -31.77 -15.91
CA ASP A 8 -43.58 -31.77 -15.20
C ASP A 8 -43.55 -30.79 -14.03
N VAL A 9 -43.78 -29.52 -14.34
CA VAL A 9 -43.88 -28.44 -13.35
C VAL A 9 -45.07 -28.66 -12.42
N SER A 10 -46.18 -29.20 -12.94
CA SER A 10 -47.38 -29.49 -12.15
C SER A 10 -47.17 -30.59 -11.11
N GLY A 11 -46.53 -31.70 -11.51
CA GLY A 11 -46.15 -32.79 -10.62
C GLY A 11 -45.20 -32.32 -9.53
N GLY A 12 -44.17 -31.54 -9.89
CA GLY A 12 -43.24 -30.97 -8.90
C GLY A 12 -43.90 -30.06 -7.86
N VAL A 13 -44.87 -29.24 -8.27
CA VAL A 13 -45.65 -28.40 -7.34
C VAL A 13 -46.56 -29.26 -6.44
N SER A 14 -47.18 -30.30 -7.01
CA SER A 14 -48.03 -31.24 -6.27
C SER A 14 -47.23 -31.99 -5.20
N ASP A 15 -46.07 -32.52 -5.56
CA ASP A 15 -45.17 -33.24 -4.66
C ASP A 15 -44.64 -32.33 -3.55
N PHE A 16 -44.26 -31.10 -3.89
CA PHE A 16 -43.84 -30.09 -2.92
C PHE A 16 -44.95 -29.78 -1.90
N TRP A 17 -46.18 -29.64 -2.38
CA TRP A 17 -47.32 -29.36 -1.51
C TRP A 17 -47.72 -30.57 -0.65
N GLY A 18 -47.59 -31.78 -1.19
CA GLY A 18 -47.70 -33.03 -0.43
C GLY A 18 -46.68 -33.09 0.70
N TYR A 19 -45.41 -32.78 0.40
CA TYR A 19 -44.33 -32.73 1.39
C TYR A 19 -44.59 -31.69 2.49
N ILE A 20 -45.10 -30.49 2.15
CA ILE A 20 -45.44 -29.45 3.11
C ILE A 20 -46.52 -29.90 4.09
N ARG A 21 -47.55 -30.58 3.59
CA ARG A 21 -48.73 -30.96 4.38
C ARG A 21 -48.48 -32.16 5.31
N GLU A 22 -47.44 -32.94 5.05
CA GLU A 22 -47.18 -34.15 5.81
C GLU A 22 -46.87 -33.87 7.30
N PRO A 23 -47.53 -34.57 8.24
CA PRO A 23 -47.28 -34.38 9.67
C PRO A 23 -45.98 -35.06 10.11
N ARG A 24 -44.89 -34.28 10.07
CA ARG A 24 -43.56 -34.69 10.53
C ARG A 24 -43.17 -33.96 11.82
N PRO A 25 -42.37 -34.61 12.70
CA PRO A 25 -41.82 -33.95 13.88
C PRO A 25 -40.94 -32.75 13.46
N HIS A 26 -40.99 -31.68 14.26
CA HIS A 26 -40.20 -30.44 14.06
C HIS A 26 -40.43 -29.67 12.75
N ARG A 27 -41.46 -30.00 11.95
CA ARG A 27 -41.75 -29.31 10.68
C ARG A 27 -41.74 -27.77 10.83
N TRP A 28 -42.46 -27.25 11.82
CA TRP A 28 -42.55 -25.80 12.07
C TRP A 28 -41.21 -25.18 12.48
N THR A 29 -40.38 -25.95 13.19
CA THR A 29 -39.05 -25.52 13.62
C THR A 29 -38.12 -25.42 12.41
N SER A 30 -38.10 -26.43 11.55
CA SER A 30 -37.33 -26.41 10.30
C SER A 30 -37.78 -25.29 9.36
N TRP A 31 -39.10 -25.07 9.23
CA TRP A 31 -39.65 -23.94 8.47
C TRP A 31 -39.24 -22.59 9.05
N GLY A 32 -39.31 -22.44 10.37
CA GLY A 32 -38.88 -21.22 11.07
C GLY A 32 -37.42 -20.90 10.81
N VAL A 33 -36.53 -21.91 10.89
CA VAL A 33 -35.09 -21.74 10.62
C VAL A 33 -34.85 -21.36 9.16
N ALA A 34 -35.52 -22.03 8.21
CA ALA A 34 -35.35 -21.75 6.78
C ALA A 34 -35.76 -20.29 6.44
N ILE A 35 -36.89 -19.84 6.96
CA ILE A 35 -37.39 -18.47 6.76
C ILE A 35 -36.46 -17.47 7.46
N ALA A 36 -36.09 -17.71 8.71
CA ALA A 36 -35.20 -16.83 9.47
C ALA A 36 -33.83 -16.69 8.79
N PHE A 37 -33.27 -17.79 8.28
CA PHE A 37 -32.01 -17.77 7.55
C PHE A 37 -32.09 -16.90 6.30
N ALA A 38 -33.15 -17.05 5.50
CA ALA A 38 -33.36 -16.20 4.33
C ALA A 38 -33.46 -14.72 4.71
N ILE A 39 -34.23 -14.38 5.75
CA ILE A 39 -34.37 -12.99 6.24
C ILE A 39 -33.02 -12.41 6.66
N VAL A 40 -32.22 -13.16 7.43
CA VAL A 40 -30.89 -12.71 7.89
C VAL A 40 -29.96 -12.43 6.72
N VAL A 41 -29.96 -13.30 5.71
CA VAL A 41 -29.18 -13.12 4.50
C VAL A 41 -29.60 -11.84 3.77
N PHE A 42 -30.89 -11.66 3.49
CA PHE A 42 -31.40 -10.47 2.81
C PHE A 42 -31.16 -9.19 3.62
N TRP A 43 -31.30 -9.23 4.95
CA TRP A 43 -31.00 -8.09 5.82
C TRP A 43 -29.52 -7.70 5.77
N GLY A 44 -28.63 -8.70 5.82
CA GLY A 44 -27.19 -8.49 5.65
C GLY A 44 -26.88 -7.82 4.32
N PHE A 45 -27.40 -8.36 3.21
CA PHE A 45 -27.22 -7.77 1.89
C PHE A 45 -27.81 -6.35 1.78
N SER A 46 -29.00 -6.09 2.33
CA SER A 46 -29.63 -4.77 2.28
C SER A 46 -28.78 -3.66 2.92
N LYS A 47 -27.97 -3.97 3.94
CA LYS A 47 -27.05 -3.00 4.56
C LYS A 47 -25.90 -2.61 3.63
N TYR A 48 -25.44 -3.52 2.79
CA TYR A 48 -24.27 -3.35 1.93
C TYR A 48 -24.62 -3.08 0.46
N LEU A 49 -25.90 -3.14 0.09
CA LEU A 49 -26.38 -2.77 -1.25
C LEU A 49 -26.51 -1.26 -1.46
N ILE A 50 -26.29 -0.43 -0.44
CA ILE A 50 -26.31 1.03 -0.62
C ILE A 50 -25.16 1.35 -1.59
N PRO A 51 -25.46 1.87 -2.81
CA PRO A 51 -24.43 2.23 -3.75
C PRO A 51 -23.50 3.24 -3.08
N TYR A 52 -22.20 3.05 -3.24
CA TYR A 52 -21.18 3.96 -2.76
C TYR A 52 -21.54 5.38 -3.20
N GLU A 53 -21.97 6.21 -2.25
CA GLU A 53 -22.28 7.61 -2.50
C GLU A 53 -20.94 8.27 -2.84
N LYS A 54 -20.78 8.69 -4.10
CA LYS A 54 -19.51 9.31 -4.54
C LYS A 54 -19.22 10.46 -3.58
N PRO A 55 -18.02 10.51 -2.96
CA PRO A 55 -17.68 11.59 -2.05
C PRO A 55 -17.86 12.90 -2.81
N GLN A 56 -18.72 13.76 -2.28
CA GLN A 56 -18.94 15.10 -2.85
C GLN A 56 -17.60 15.84 -2.82
N PRO A 57 -17.24 16.60 -3.87
CA PRO A 57 -16.02 17.39 -3.87
C PRO A 57 -16.05 18.38 -2.70
N GLN A 58 -15.20 18.18 -1.71
CA GLN A 58 -15.04 19.10 -0.59
C GLN A 58 -14.09 20.22 -1.02
N ILE A 59 -14.60 21.46 -1.06
CA ILE A 59 -13.75 22.64 -1.27
C ILE A 59 -13.21 23.06 0.10
N ILE A 60 -11.97 22.65 0.39
CA ILE A 60 -11.26 23.04 1.61
C ILE A 60 -10.52 24.35 1.33
N TYR A 61 -10.98 25.46 1.90
CA TYR A 61 -10.29 26.74 1.83
C TYR A 61 -9.21 26.80 2.92
N PHE A 62 -7.96 26.99 2.52
CA PHE A 62 -6.86 27.28 3.44
C PHE A 62 -6.35 28.71 3.18
N GLU A 63 -6.43 29.56 4.20
CA GLU A 63 -5.89 30.91 4.15
C GLU A 63 -4.45 30.87 4.65
N ASN A 64 -3.49 30.75 3.72
CA ASN A 64 -2.07 30.61 4.03
C ASN A 64 -1.26 31.90 3.89
N TRP A 65 -1.92 33.07 3.85
CA TRP A 65 -1.26 34.33 3.49
C TRP A 65 -1.70 35.42 4.46
N THR A 66 -0.76 35.95 5.25
CA THR A 66 -0.98 37.19 5.99
C THR A 66 -0.92 38.34 5.00
N ALA A 67 -2.00 39.13 4.86
CA ALA A 67 -2.10 40.23 3.90
C ALA A 67 -1.00 41.31 4.01
N ASN A 68 -0.24 41.31 5.11
CA ASN A 68 0.76 42.34 5.43
C ASN A 68 2.23 41.91 5.18
N ARG A 69 2.50 40.77 4.52
CA ARG A 69 3.90 40.42 4.20
C ARG A 69 4.48 41.34 3.15
N SER A 70 5.75 41.70 3.32
CA SER A 70 6.51 42.41 2.29
C SER A 70 6.94 41.47 1.16
N GLU A 71 7.12 41.99 -0.05
CA GLU A 71 7.64 41.21 -1.19
C GLU A 71 9.01 40.58 -0.88
N ALA A 72 9.86 41.28 -0.12
CA ALA A 72 11.17 40.78 0.31
C ALA A 72 11.06 39.56 1.22
N GLU A 73 10.09 39.56 2.15
CA GLU A 73 9.83 38.43 3.04
C GLU A 73 9.29 37.22 2.26
N VAL A 74 8.40 37.46 1.30
CA VAL A 74 7.88 36.41 0.40
C VAL A 74 9.02 35.80 -0.42
N HIS A 75 9.90 36.62 -0.98
CA HIS A 75 11.04 36.14 -1.76
C HIS A 75 12.01 35.32 -0.89
N ALA A 76 12.33 35.80 0.31
CA ALA A 76 13.20 35.08 1.25
C ALA A 76 12.61 33.70 1.61
N ASP A 77 11.30 33.63 1.87
CA ASP A 77 10.60 32.38 2.17
C ASP A 77 10.59 31.41 0.97
N TRP A 78 10.42 31.93 -0.25
CA TRP A 78 10.51 31.12 -1.47
C TRP A 78 11.90 30.53 -1.67
N VAL A 79 12.95 31.33 -1.46
CA VAL A 79 14.34 30.88 -1.54
C VAL A 79 14.62 29.84 -0.46
N ALA A 80 14.16 30.06 0.77
CA ALA A 80 14.32 29.11 1.87
C ALA A 80 13.66 27.76 1.55
N ARG A 81 12.40 27.77 1.09
CA ARG A 81 11.67 26.56 0.67
C ARG A 81 12.30 25.86 -0.52
N ALA A 82 12.80 26.61 -1.50
CA ALA A 82 13.51 26.05 -2.66
C ALA A 82 14.80 25.34 -2.22
N LYS A 83 15.57 25.93 -1.31
CA LYS A 83 16.75 25.30 -0.72
C LYS A 83 16.38 24.03 0.05
N GLU A 84 15.40 24.10 0.95
CA GLU A 84 14.95 22.94 1.73
C GLU A 84 14.51 21.76 0.83
N THR A 85 13.65 22.04 -0.13
CA THR A 85 13.17 21.04 -1.11
C THR A 85 14.32 20.42 -1.89
N THR A 86 15.31 21.23 -2.28
CA THR A 86 16.49 20.74 -3.00
C THR A 86 17.36 19.85 -2.11
N ARG A 87 17.53 20.20 -0.83
CA ARG A 87 18.25 19.34 0.13
C ARG A 87 17.56 17.98 0.31
N GLU A 88 16.23 17.95 0.43
CA GLU A 88 15.49 16.69 0.54
C GLU A 88 15.60 15.84 -0.73
N ASN A 89 15.45 16.47 -1.90
CA ASN A 89 15.59 15.78 -3.18
C ASN A 89 17.01 15.21 -3.36
N ALA A 90 18.05 15.94 -2.95
CA ALA A 90 19.43 15.44 -2.99
C ALA A 90 19.62 14.20 -2.09
N LYS A 91 19.03 14.19 -0.89
CA LYS A 91 19.04 13.00 -0.01
C LYS A 91 18.35 11.81 -0.65
N ARG A 92 17.14 11.99 -1.20
CA ARG A 92 16.40 10.94 -1.89
C ARG A 92 17.17 10.39 -3.08
N ARG A 93 17.81 11.24 -3.88
CA ARG A 93 18.66 10.81 -5.00
C ARG A 93 19.84 9.96 -4.54
N ALA A 94 20.49 10.32 -3.43
CA ALA A 94 21.56 9.51 -2.86
C ALA A 94 21.07 8.12 -2.40
N GLU A 95 19.83 8.01 -1.92
CA GLU A 95 19.20 6.73 -1.60
C GLU A 95 18.91 5.90 -2.86
N PHE A 96 18.37 6.53 -3.91
CA PHE A 96 18.14 5.86 -5.19
C PHE A 96 19.43 5.39 -5.87
N GLN A 97 20.49 6.19 -5.80
CA GLN A 97 21.80 5.79 -6.33
C GLN A 97 22.33 4.55 -5.60
N LYS A 98 22.22 4.50 -4.27
CA LYS A 98 22.60 3.30 -3.49
C LYS A 98 21.76 2.08 -3.89
N LEU A 99 20.48 2.26 -4.16
CA LEU A 99 19.61 1.18 -4.63
C LEU A 99 20.01 0.70 -6.04
N ALA A 100 20.33 1.63 -6.94
CA ALA A 100 20.80 1.30 -8.29
C ALA A 100 22.13 0.52 -8.26
N ASP A 101 23.08 0.94 -7.42
CA ASP A 101 24.34 0.22 -7.18
C ASP A 101 24.10 -1.22 -6.69
N MET A 102 23.12 -1.41 -5.80
CA MET A 102 22.73 -2.74 -5.31
C MET A 102 22.11 -3.63 -6.39
N MET A 103 21.42 -3.02 -7.35
CA MET A 103 20.75 -3.71 -8.46
C MET A 103 21.63 -3.85 -9.70
N GLY A 104 22.83 -3.25 -9.70
CA GLY A 104 23.73 -3.23 -10.85
C GLY A 104 23.22 -2.39 -12.03
N VAL A 105 22.41 -1.37 -11.75
CA VAL A 105 21.84 -0.47 -12.76
C VAL A 105 22.57 0.87 -12.70
N GLU A 106 22.89 1.44 -13.87
CA GLU A 106 23.49 2.77 -13.97
C GLU A 106 22.45 3.86 -13.60
N TYR A 107 22.83 4.80 -12.74
CA TYR A 107 21.97 5.90 -12.31
C TYR A 107 22.59 7.24 -12.67
N ASP A 108 22.01 7.93 -13.66
CA ASP A 108 22.47 9.25 -14.08
C ASP A 108 21.88 10.36 -13.21
N SER A 109 22.71 10.94 -12.35
CA SER A 109 22.37 12.10 -11.50
C SER A 109 22.97 13.42 -11.97
N THR A 110 23.67 13.46 -13.12
CA THR A 110 24.55 14.60 -13.47
C THR A 110 23.82 15.94 -13.56
N GLU A 111 22.69 16.00 -14.27
CA GLU A 111 21.89 17.24 -14.37
C GLU A 111 21.26 17.62 -13.04
N ALA A 112 20.81 16.63 -12.27
CA ALA A 112 20.24 16.85 -10.95
C ALA A 112 21.26 17.41 -9.95
N ASP A 113 22.52 16.98 -10.05
CA ASP A 113 23.61 17.44 -9.20
C ASP A 113 24.06 18.86 -9.57
N LYS A 114 24.04 19.24 -10.86
CA LYS A 114 24.27 20.62 -11.30
C LYS A 114 23.25 21.58 -10.68
N VAL A 115 21.96 21.27 -10.83
CA VAL A 115 20.88 22.09 -10.26
C VAL A 115 20.98 22.19 -8.75
N THR A 116 21.37 21.10 -8.08
CA THR A 116 21.58 21.08 -6.62
C THR A 116 22.73 22.00 -6.21
N ARG A 117 23.83 22.01 -6.97
CA ARG A 117 24.96 22.90 -6.73
C ARG A 117 24.62 24.36 -6.99
N GLU A 118 23.83 24.65 -8.03
CA GLU A 118 23.37 26.02 -8.32
C GLU A 118 22.44 26.58 -7.23
N THR A 119 21.57 25.74 -6.67
CA THR A 119 20.59 26.15 -5.65
C THR A 119 21.16 26.23 -4.23
N LEU A 120 22.06 25.30 -3.87
CA LEU A 120 22.61 25.19 -2.52
C LEU A 120 24.03 25.77 -2.38
N GLY A 121 24.75 25.96 -3.48
CA GLY A 121 26.13 26.45 -3.46
C GLY A 121 27.06 25.54 -2.65
N GLU A 122 27.78 26.11 -1.69
CA GLU A 122 28.74 25.39 -0.83
C GLU A 122 28.10 24.26 -0.01
N GLU A 123 26.81 24.38 0.33
CA GLU A 123 26.08 23.34 1.06
C GLU A 123 25.90 22.06 0.24
N ALA A 124 25.85 22.16 -1.10
CA ALA A 124 25.75 21.00 -1.98
C ALA A 124 26.98 20.10 -1.82
N ASP A 125 28.17 20.70 -1.76
CA ASP A 125 29.42 19.96 -1.63
C ASP A 125 29.55 19.31 -0.24
N ALA A 126 29.03 19.96 0.81
CA ALA A 126 28.93 19.35 2.14
C ALA A 126 27.98 18.15 2.17
N LEU A 127 26.81 18.25 1.54
CA LEU A 127 25.85 17.14 1.42
C LEU A 127 26.42 15.98 0.60
N ALA A 128 27.10 16.27 -0.51
CA ALA A 128 27.74 15.25 -1.34
C ALA A 128 28.82 14.50 -0.54
N ARG A 129 29.65 15.21 0.24
CA ARG A 129 30.67 14.58 1.11
C ARG A 129 30.04 13.64 2.14
N ASN A 130 28.94 14.06 2.78
CA ASN A 130 28.24 13.24 3.77
C ASN A 130 27.55 12.02 3.14
N SER A 131 26.98 12.15 1.94
CA SER A 131 26.32 11.06 1.23
C SER A 131 27.29 10.03 0.64
N LYS A 132 28.50 10.47 0.24
CA LYS A 132 29.56 9.65 -0.34
C LYS A 132 30.44 8.95 0.71
N ALA A 133 30.26 9.28 2.00
CA ALA A 133 30.99 8.67 3.10
C ALA A 133 30.64 7.18 3.25
N ALA A 134 31.55 6.35 2.72
CA ALA A 134 31.75 4.92 2.89
C ALA A 134 30.59 3.98 2.50
N PRO A 135 30.68 3.27 1.35
CA PRO A 135 30.00 1.97 1.24
C PRO A 135 30.45 1.08 2.42
N PRO A 136 29.53 0.37 3.10
CA PRO A 136 29.95 -0.57 4.13
C PRO A 136 30.92 -1.56 3.49
N LYS A 137 32.13 -1.72 4.07
CA LYS A 137 33.06 -2.80 3.73
C LYS A 137 32.38 -4.13 4.02
N ARG A 138 31.54 -4.61 3.10
CA ARG A 138 30.92 -5.92 3.19
C ARG A 138 32.02 -6.92 2.91
N SER A 139 32.42 -7.65 3.95
CA SER A 139 33.24 -8.85 3.80
C SER A 139 32.64 -9.70 2.70
N THR A 140 33.40 -9.94 1.66
CA THR A 140 32.94 -10.74 0.51
C THR A 140 32.66 -12.17 0.99
N LEU A 141 31.83 -12.90 0.25
CA LEU A 141 31.61 -14.34 0.49
C LEU A 141 32.93 -15.12 0.53
N ALA A 142 33.93 -14.70 -0.25
CA ALA A 142 35.29 -15.23 -0.24
C ALA A 142 36.01 -14.97 1.10
N GLU A 143 35.84 -13.78 1.68
CA GLU A 143 36.43 -13.42 2.98
C GLU A 143 35.73 -14.13 4.16
N ARG A 144 34.43 -14.40 4.04
CA ARG A 144 33.69 -15.24 5.01
C ARG A 144 34.09 -16.72 4.89
N ALA A 145 34.32 -17.22 3.67
CA ALA A 145 34.80 -18.58 3.43
C ALA A 145 36.26 -18.78 3.91
N ALA A 146 37.08 -17.73 3.92
CA ALA A 146 38.44 -17.77 4.45
C ALA A 146 38.51 -17.83 5.99
N ARG A 147 37.45 -17.38 6.70
CA ARG A 147 37.30 -17.62 8.15
C ARG A 147 36.83 -19.04 8.39
N ARG A 148 37.78 -19.96 8.53
CA ARG A 148 37.50 -21.34 8.97
C ARG A 148 36.73 -21.32 10.31
N PRO A 149 35.75 -22.22 10.52
CA PRO A 149 35.07 -22.33 11.80
C PRO A 149 36.08 -22.72 12.87
N GLN A 150 36.11 -21.96 13.97
CA GLN A 150 36.92 -22.26 15.13
C GLN A 150 36.39 -23.57 15.77
N PRO A 151 37.24 -24.57 16.05
CA PRO A 151 36.77 -25.84 16.59
C PRO A 151 36.09 -25.62 17.95
N ALA A 152 34.90 -26.19 18.11
CA ALA A 152 34.11 -26.10 19.34
C ALA A 152 34.92 -26.61 20.55
N PRO A 153 34.80 -25.98 21.73
CA PRO A 153 35.50 -26.45 22.92
C PRO A 153 35.00 -27.85 23.26
N SER A 154 35.93 -28.80 23.31
CA SER A 154 35.65 -30.19 23.69
C SER A 154 35.01 -30.23 25.08
N ALA A 155 33.77 -30.70 25.16
CA ALA A 155 33.14 -31.06 26.42
C ALA A 155 33.96 -32.20 27.06
N GLN A 156 34.69 -31.88 28.13
CA GLN A 156 35.29 -32.87 29.01
C GLN A 156 34.22 -33.43 29.95
N LYS A 157 34.31 -34.74 30.12
CA LYS A 157 33.49 -35.61 30.96
C LYS A 157 33.76 -35.41 32.44
#